data_AF-A0A9W8RXF6-F1
#
_entry.id   AF-A0A9W8RXF6-F1
#
_cell.length_a   1.000
_cell.length_b   1.000
_cell.length_c   1.000
_cell.angle_alpha   90.00
_cell.angle_beta   90.00
_cell.angle_gamma   90.00
#
_symmetry.space_group_name_H-M   'P 1'
#
loop_
_entity.id
_entity.type
_entity.pdbx_description
1 polymer ?
#
loop_
_entity_poly.entity_id
_entity_poly.type
_entity_poly.pdbx_seq_one_letter_code
_entity_poly.pdbx_strand_id
1 'polypeptide(L)'
;MSTDSAPVKAKPLAYMEKLSSELYVYRPAASSVAASSVGASAPPKLIIIASWTNALDAHIAKYVDKYRELYPTSQILLIKSVNKTLFDPPTLAESVKPAVPIIRATFPEAPSSSSDPEILIHLFSNGGSASISALYDEYAASARGGEDPYLPPHVMVFDSAPGAQRVFNSAAFFLVGFPKFQRLMMTPFVYLLVIGWHFLKLMGITKDWLIYWGKTHNEAKGKKERELRRTYIYSETDALVGYQDVEDRGAEAVKLGFNVRMEKFNKGSQHVNHARSRPHI
;
A
#
# COMPACT_ATOMS: atom_id res chain seq x y z
N MET A 1 9.03 48.23 13.36
CA MET A 1 8.58 46.94 13.94
C MET A 1 8.30 46.01 12.77
N SER A 2 9.27 45.18 12.41
CA SER A 2 9.11 44.20 11.33
C SER A 2 8.39 42.99 11.90
N THR A 3 7.14 42.77 11.46
CA THR A 3 6.37 41.57 11.81
C THR A 3 6.90 40.41 10.98
N ASP A 4 7.80 39.65 11.60
CA ASP A 4 8.29 38.38 11.07
C ASP A 4 7.14 37.37 11.10
N SER A 5 6.40 37.26 10.00
CA SER A 5 5.34 36.26 9.86
C SER A 5 6.00 34.90 9.75
N ALA A 6 5.89 34.09 10.81
CA ALA A 6 6.33 32.70 10.78
C ALA A 6 5.74 31.99 9.53
N PRO A 7 6.54 31.23 8.77
CA PRO A 7 6.06 30.59 7.55
C PRO A 7 4.91 29.63 7.90
N VAL A 8 3.74 29.87 7.31
CA VAL A 8 2.59 28.97 7.40
C VAL A 8 3.05 27.61 6.90
N LYS A 9 3.15 26.62 7.79
CA LYS A 9 3.51 25.26 7.41
C LYS A 9 2.50 24.78 6.37
N ALA A 10 2.97 24.56 5.14
CA ALA A 10 2.12 24.06 4.06
C ALA A 10 1.40 22.78 4.51
N LYS A 11 0.10 22.70 4.22
CA LYS A 11 -0.70 21.53 4.57
C LYS A 11 -0.13 20.31 3.84
N PRO A 12 0.17 19.19 4.53
CA PRO A 12 0.67 17.99 3.88
C PRO A 12 -0.24 17.54 2.74
N LEU A 13 0.36 17.05 1.64
CA LEU A 13 -0.35 16.59 0.43
C LEU A 13 -1.19 17.66 -0.30
N ALA A 14 -1.10 18.94 0.05
CA ALA A 14 -1.89 19.99 -0.59
C ALA A 14 -1.58 20.19 -2.08
N TYR A 15 -0.45 19.67 -2.57
CA TYR A 15 -0.08 19.64 -3.98
C TYR A 15 -0.75 18.49 -4.77
N MET A 16 -1.52 17.62 -4.12
CA MET A 16 -2.27 16.56 -4.77
C MET A 16 -3.74 16.96 -4.95
N GLU A 17 -4.31 16.62 -6.10
CA GLU A 17 -5.75 16.72 -6.33
C GLU A 17 -6.48 15.63 -5.54
N LYS A 18 -7.55 15.99 -4.84
CA LYS A 18 -8.39 15.07 -4.08
C LYS A 18 -9.54 14.56 -4.95
N LEU A 19 -9.57 13.25 -5.23
CA LEU A 19 -10.63 12.60 -6.01
C LEU A 19 -11.78 12.09 -5.12
N SER A 20 -11.44 11.62 -3.91
CA SER A 20 -12.41 11.21 -2.89
C SER A 20 -11.82 11.43 -1.48
N SER A 21 -12.50 11.02 -0.41
CA SER A 21 -11.94 11.09 0.95
C SER A 21 -10.62 10.32 1.09
N GLU A 22 -10.51 9.18 0.40
CA GLU A 22 -9.36 8.27 0.48
C GLU A 22 -8.45 8.31 -0.77
N LEU A 23 -8.87 8.91 -1.89
CA LEU A 23 -8.12 8.87 -3.14
C LEU A 23 -7.59 10.25 -3.57
N TYR A 24 -6.30 10.32 -3.89
CA TYR A 24 -5.62 11.54 -4.32
C TYR A 24 -4.74 11.25 -5.53
N VAL A 25 -4.59 12.23 -6.42
CA VAL A 25 -3.72 12.14 -7.59
C VAL A 25 -2.78 13.35 -7.68
N TYR A 26 -1.52 13.09 -7.94
CA TYR A 26 -0.52 14.10 -8.30
C TYR A 26 -0.16 13.94 -9.77
N ARG A 27 -0.26 15.02 -10.54
CA ARG A 27 0.18 15.07 -11.93
C ARG A 27 1.43 15.96 -12.03
N PRO A 28 2.52 15.48 -12.64
CA PRO A 28 3.74 16.25 -12.82
C PRO A 28 3.49 17.43 -13.77
N ALA A 29 4.23 18.53 -13.57
CA ALA A 29 4.16 19.69 -14.46
C ALA A 29 4.79 19.37 -15.83
N ALA A 30 4.25 19.93 -16.91
CA ALA A 30 4.76 19.69 -18.28
C ALA A 30 6.27 19.97 -18.44
N SER A 31 6.82 20.92 -17.68
CA SER A 31 8.24 21.28 -17.71
C SER A 31 9.17 20.20 -17.16
N SER A 32 8.71 19.30 -16.28
CA SER A 32 9.56 18.21 -15.75
C SER A 32 9.72 17.07 -16.76
N VAL A 33 8.75 16.89 -17.66
CA VAL A 33 8.74 15.84 -18.69
C VAL A 33 9.83 16.07 -19.76
N ALA A 34 10.21 17.32 -20.02
CA ALA A 34 11.21 17.67 -21.04
C ALA A 34 12.68 17.47 -20.60
N ALA A 35 12.94 17.27 -19.30
CA ALA A 35 14.30 17.27 -18.74
C ALA A 35 14.94 15.87 -18.60
N SER A 36 14.24 14.79 -18.93
CA SER A 36 14.72 13.42 -18.72
C SER A 36 15.37 12.86 -20.00
N SER A 37 16.69 12.93 -20.11
CA SER A 37 17.43 12.08 -21.03
C SER A 37 18.77 11.60 -20.46
N VAL A 38 19.12 10.38 -20.89
CA VAL A 38 20.40 9.66 -20.79
C VAL A 38 20.62 8.76 -19.55
N GLY A 39 20.38 7.46 -19.74
CA GLY A 39 21.17 6.38 -19.09
C GLY A 39 20.50 5.51 -18.03
N ALA A 40 19.34 5.90 -17.48
CA ALA A 40 18.58 5.09 -16.52
C ALA A 40 17.38 4.41 -17.20
N SER A 41 16.94 3.26 -16.67
CA SER A 41 15.63 2.67 -17.02
C SER A 41 14.55 3.75 -16.93
N ALA A 42 13.66 3.80 -17.93
CA ALA A 42 12.63 4.83 -17.99
C ALA A 42 11.83 4.89 -16.68
N PRO A 43 11.52 6.09 -16.16
CA PRO A 43 10.72 6.22 -14.94
C PRO A 43 9.35 5.58 -15.12
N PRO A 44 8.72 5.03 -14.06
CA PRO A 44 7.38 4.48 -14.17
C PRO A 44 6.40 5.58 -14.60
N LYS A 45 5.45 5.27 -15.48
CA LYS A 45 4.41 6.24 -15.89
C LYS A 45 3.50 6.57 -14.71
N LEU A 46 3.20 5.56 -13.88
CA LEU A 46 2.36 5.68 -12.70
C LEU A 46 3.02 5.05 -11.47
N ILE A 47 2.93 5.75 -10.35
CA ILE A 47 3.26 5.22 -9.03
C ILE A 47 1.97 5.13 -8.21
N ILE A 48 1.64 3.96 -7.71
CA ILE A 48 0.50 3.76 -6.81
C ILE A 48 1.04 3.60 -5.40
N ILE A 49 0.66 4.50 -4.50
CA ILE A 49 0.98 4.43 -3.08
C ILE A 49 -0.28 4.04 -2.33
N ALA A 50 -0.33 2.84 -1.76
CA ALA A 50 -1.43 2.39 -0.91
C ALA A 50 -0.99 2.45 0.55
N SER A 51 -1.40 3.49 1.27
CA SER A 51 -0.92 3.78 2.63
C SER A 51 -1.48 2.81 3.68
N TRP A 52 -0.88 2.84 4.87
CA TRP A 52 -1.32 2.07 6.02
C TRP A 52 -2.53 2.72 6.72
N THR A 53 -3.23 1.92 7.52
CA THR A 53 -4.51 2.32 8.12
C THR A 53 -4.35 3.49 9.09
N ASN A 54 -5.16 4.53 8.87
CA ASN A 54 -5.18 5.79 9.63
C ASN A 54 -3.82 6.52 9.67
N ALA A 55 -3.00 6.35 8.63
CA ALA A 55 -1.79 7.13 8.46
C ALA A 55 -2.07 8.64 8.46
N LEU A 56 -1.27 9.41 9.21
CA LEU A 56 -1.31 10.86 9.16
C LEU A 56 -0.76 11.35 7.80
N ASP A 57 -1.39 12.36 7.22
CA ASP A 57 -0.97 12.93 5.93
C ASP A 57 0.50 13.37 5.93
N ALA A 58 1.00 13.88 7.06
CA ALA A 58 2.40 14.27 7.22
C ALA A 58 3.38 13.09 7.13
N HIS A 59 2.95 11.87 7.47
CA HIS A 59 3.79 10.67 7.32
C HIS A 59 3.73 10.15 5.89
N ILE A 60 2.54 10.13 5.28
CA ILE A 60 2.36 9.73 3.88
C ILE A 60 3.16 10.67 2.96
N ALA A 61 3.10 11.98 3.20
CA ALA A 61 3.78 12.99 2.40
C ALA A 61 5.29 12.74 2.26
N LYS A 62 5.96 12.21 3.29
CA LYS A 62 7.40 11.88 3.21
C LYS A 62 7.70 10.85 2.12
N TYR A 63 6.83 9.84 1.97
CA TYR A 63 6.98 8.82 0.92
C TYR A 63 6.61 9.38 -0.45
N VAL A 64 5.52 10.14 -0.53
CA VAL A 64 5.08 10.79 -1.78
C VAL A 64 6.16 11.75 -2.30
N ASP A 65 6.69 12.62 -1.44
CA ASP A 65 7.76 13.57 -1.77
C ASP A 65 9.02 12.82 -2.22
N LYS A 66 9.36 11.69 -1.59
CA LYS A 66 10.51 10.91 -2.03
C LYS A 66 10.33 10.32 -3.42
N TYR A 67 9.14 9.83 -3.76
CA TYR A 67 8.85 9.37 -5.12
C TYR A 67 8.82 10.52 -6.13
N ARG A 68 8.37 11.72 -5.74
CA ARG A 68 8.44 12.91 -6.60
C ARG A 68 9.89 13.33 -6.89
N GLU A 69 10.80 13.17 -5.92
CA GLU A 69 12.23 13.41 -6.12
C GLU A 69 12.86 12.35 -7.04
N LEU A 70 12.57 11.07 -6.79
CA LEU A 70 13.15 9.95 -7.55
C LEU A 70 12.63 9.89 -8.99
N TYR A 71 11.34 10.21 -9.18
CA TYR A 71 10.66 10.13 -10.48
C TYR A 71 9.82 11.40 -10.73
N PRO A 72 10.48 12.52 -11.08
CA PRO A 72 9.82 13.84 -11.20
C PRO A 72 8.80 13.94 -12.36
N THR A 73 8.79 12.95 -13.26
CA THR A 73 7.87 12.85 -14.40
C THR A 73 6.75 11.84 -14.19
N SER A 74 6.72 11.14 -13.07
CA SER A 74 5.69 10.13 -12.80
C SER A 74 4.42 10.76 -12.23
N GLN A 75 3.27 10.26 -12.68
CA GLN A 75 2.01 10.48 -11.98
C GLN A 75 2.00 9.65 -10.69
N ILE A 76 1.42 10.18 -9.61
CA ILE A 76 1.27 9.43 -8.35
C ILE A 76 -0.21 9.32 -7.99
N LEU A 77 -0.70 8.11 -7.80
CA LEU A 77 -2.01 7.80 -7.27
C LEU A 77 -1.87 7.33 -5.82
N LEU A 78 -2.40 8.09 -4.88
CA LEU A 78 -2.39 7.76 -3.45
C LEU A 78 -3.76 7.21 -3.04
N ILE A 79 -3.76 6.01 -2.46
CA ILE A 79 -4.92 5.35 -1.86
C ILE A 79 -4.71 5.32 -0.33
N LYS A 80 -5.60 6.00 0.40
CA LYS A 80 -5.58 6.04 1.86
C LYS A 80 -6.38 4.90 2.46
N SER A 81 -5.81 4.22 3.46
CA SER A 81 -6.54 3.22 4.24
C SER A 81 -7.04 3.83 5.54
N VAL A 82 -8.29 3.54 5.92
CA VAL A 82 -8.91 3.96 7.17
C VAL A 82 -9.62 2.77 7.81
N ASN A 83 -9.94 2.84 9.10
CA ASN A 83 -10.66 1.75 9.78
C ASN A 83 -11.94 1.34 9.05
N LYS A 84 -12.70 2.32 8.52
CA LYS A 84 -13.93 2.04 7.79
C LYS A 84 -13.68 1.12 6.60
N THR A 85 -12.67 1.39 5.78
CA THR A 85 -12.34 0.55 4.61
C THR A 85 -11.70 -0.77 5.04
N LEU A 86 -10.88 -0.80 6.10
CA LEU A 86 -10.27 -2.03 6.60
C LEU A 86 -11.28 -3.03 7.22
N PHE A 87 -12.37 -2.56 7.80
CA PHE A 87 -13.35 -3.43 8.47
C PHE A 87 -14.65 -3.64 7.68
N ASP A 88 -14.84 -2.93 6.57
CA ASP A 88 -16.01 -3.06 5.70
C ASP A 88 -15.59 -3.22 4.23
N PRO A 89 -15.45 -4.46 3.73
CA PRO A 89 -15.01 -4.75 2.36
C PRO A 89 -15.87 -4.11 1.25
N PRO A 90 -17.21 -4.01 1.36
CA PRO A 90 -18.00 -3.19 0.44
C PRO A 90 -17.55 -1.73 0.38
N THR A 91 -17.35 -1.07 1.53
CA THR A 91 -16.80 0.31 1.54
C THR A 91 -15.40 0.36 0.94
N LEU A 92 -14.54 -0.64 1.18
CA LEU A 92 -13.22 -0.73 0.57
C LEU A 92 -13.30 -0.74 -0.97
N ALA A 93 -14.15 -1.61 -1.52
CA ALA A 93 -14.39 -1.72 -2.94
C ALA A 93 -14.85 -0.38 -3.54
N GLU A 94 -15.86 0.28 -2.95
CA GLU A 94 -16.31 1.61 -3.39
C GLU A 94 -15.21 2.67 -3.30
N SER A 95 -14.35 2.61 -2.28
CA SER A 95 -13.30 3.61 -2.07
C SER A 95 -12.20 3.60 -3.15
N VAL A 96 -11.96 2.45 -3.78
CA VAL A 96 -10.93 2.29 -4.82
C VAL A 96 -11.46 2.42 -6.24
N LYS A 97 -12.76 2.31 -6.47
CA LYS A 97 -13.37 2.47 -7.82
C LYS A 97 -12.91 3.71 -8.59
N PRO A 98 -12.79 4.92 -7.98
CA PRO A 98 -12.36 6.10 -8.72
C PRO A 98 -10.90 6.03 -9.21
N ALA A 99 -10.09 5.08 -8.74
CA ALA A 99 -8.72 4.84 -9.23
C ALA A 99 -8.70 4.26 -10.65
N VAL A 100 -9.68 3.41 -10.99
CA VAL A 100 -9.75 2.68 -12.25
C VAL A 100 -9.66 3.60 -13.48
N PRO A 101 -10.53 4.63 -13.64
CA PRO A 101 -10.47 5.50 -14.81
C PRO A 101 -9.14 6.27 -14.90
N ILE A 102 -8.50 6.58 -13.77
CA ILE A 102 -7.20 7.25 -13.74
C ILE A 102 -6.11 6.32 -14.28
N ILE A 103 -6.10 5.05 -13.85
CA ILE A 103 -5.17 4.04 -14.34
C ILE A 103 -5.39 3.85 -15.85
N ARG A 104 -6.64 3.61 -16.29
CA ARG A 104 -6.94 3.41 -17.72
C ARG A 104 -6.56 4.62 -18.58
N ALA A 105 -6.83 5.85 -18.12
CA ALA A 105 -6.43 7.07 -18.84
C ALA A 105 -4.90 7.25 -18.93
N THR A 106 -4.14 6.66 -18.01
CA THR A 106 -2.67 6.66 -18.06
C THR A 106 -2.13 5.68 -19.11
N PHE A 107 -2.93 4.66 -19.46
CA PHE A 107 -2.57 3.57 -20.37
C PHE A 107 -3.66 3.38 -21.44
N PRO A 108 -3.86 4.36 -22.34
CA PRO A 108 -4.94 4.32 -23.34
C PRO A 108 -4.70 3.33 -24.48
N GLU A 109 -3.46 2.88 -24.68
CA GLU A 109 -3.08 1.96 -25.75
C GLU A 109 -3.26 0.49 -25.32
N ALA A 110 -3.46 -0.40 -26.31
CA ALA A 110 -3.58 -1.84 -26.12
C ALA A 110 -2.41 -2.40 -25.27
N PRO A 111 -2.62 -3.50 -24.51
CA PRO A 111 -1.65 -3.96 -23.52
C PRO A 111 -0.29 -4.12 -24.16
N SER A 112 0.64 -3.25 -23.77
CA SER A 112 2.01 -3.35 -24.23
C SER A 112 2.53 -4.70 -23.72
N SER A 113 2.99 -5.56 -24.62
CA SER A 113 3.83 -6.72 -24.25
C SER A 113 5.22 -6.27 -23.76
N SER A 114 5.30 -5.03 -23.27
CA SER A 114 6.48 -4.39 -22.72
C SER A 114 6.99 -5.24 -21.58
N SER A 115 8.25 -5.68 -21.73
CA SER A 115 9.01 -6.28 -20.64
C SER A 115 9.38 -5.24 -19.56
N ASP A 116 9.12 -3.95 -19.80
CA ASP A 116 9.44 -2.88 -18.87
C ASP A 116 8.22 -2.54 -18.00
N PRO A 117 8.40 -2.43 -16.67
CA PRO A 117 7.31 -2.10 -15.76
C PRO A 117 6.87 -0.65 -15.96
N GLU A 118 5.59 -0.46 -16.25
CA GLU A 118 5.03 0.88 -16.42
C GLU A 118 4.44 1.45 -15.13
N ILE A 119 4.11 0.58 -14.16
CA ILE A 119 3.61 0.95 -12.84
C ILE A 119 4.56 0.48 -11.73
N LEU A 120 4.80 1.35 -10.75
CA LEU A 120 5.38 0.98 -9.45
C LEU A 120 4.27 1.02 -8.39
N ILE A 121 4.02 -0.09 -7.71
CA ILE A 121 3.07 -0.14 -6.60
C ILE A 121 3.82 -0.26 -5.28
N HIS A 122 3.66 0.68 -4.37
CA HIS A 122 4.16 0.60 -3.00
C HIS A 122 2.97 0.54 -2.05
N LEU A 123 2.76 -0.64 -1.45
CA LEU A 123 1.72 -0.84 -0.46
C LEU A 123 2.32 -0.95 0.94
N PHE A 124 1.62 -0.38 1.91
CA PHE A 124 2.04 -0.31 3.29
C PHE A 124 1.03 -0.99 4.19
N SER A 125 1.51 -1.88 5.05
CA SER A 125 0.68 -2.62 6.00
C SER A 125 -0.45 -3.42 5.34
N ASN A 126 -1.27 -4.04 6.17
CA ASN A 126 -2.47 -4.73 5.73
C ASN A 126 -3.52 -3.78 5.12
N GLY A 127 -3.53 -2.50 5.51
CA GLY A 127 -4.41 -1.49 4.91
C GLY A 127 -4.13 -1.22 3.43
N GLY A 128 -2.86 -1.05 3.07
CA GLY A 128 -2.44 -0.92 1.68
C GLY A 128 -2.64 -2.22 0.91
N SER A 129 -2.34 -3.37 1.54
CA SER A 129 -2.58 -4.70 0.97
C SER A 129 -4.05 -4.92 0.59
N ALA A 130 -4.98 -4.54 1.48
CA ALA A 130 -6.42 -4.60 1.24
C ALA A 130 -6.84 -3.69 0.08
N SER A 131 -6.33 -2.46 0.05
CA SER A 131 -6.65 -1.48 -0.99
C SER A 131 -6.24 -1.95 -2.38
N ILE A 132 -5.05 -2.54 -2.51
CA ILE A 132 -4.58 -3.08 -3.78
C ILE A 132 -5.32 -4.35 -4.17
N SER A 133 -5.65 -5.20 -3.19
CA SER A 133 -6.48 -6.39 -3.43
C SER A 133 -7.84 -6.02 -4.05
N ALA A 134 -8.55 -5.07 -3.42
CA ALA A 134 -9.82 -4.57 -3.94
C ALA A 134 -9.66 -3.87 -5.31
N LEU A 135 -8.54 -3.18 -5.54
CA LEU A 135 -8.26 -2.54 -6.82
C LEU A 135 -8.14 -3.57 -7.96
N TYR A 136 -7.57 -4.75 -7.72
CA TYR A 136 -7.55 -5.81 -8.75
C TYR A 136 -8.96 -6.19 -9.17
N ASP A 137 -9.84 -6.42 -8.20
CA ASP A 137 -11.23 -6.84 -8.45
C ASP A 137 -12.01 -5.75 -9.19
N GLU A 138 -11.93 -4.49 -8.72
CA GLU A 138 -12.62 -3.37 -9.34
C GLU A 138 -12.08 -3.03 -10.74
N TYR A 139 -10.77 -3.14 -10.94
CA TYR A 139 -10.18 -2.93 -12.26
C TYR A 139 -10.66 -4.00 -13.25
N ALA A 140 -10.67 -5.28 -12.86
CA ALA A 140 -11.16 -6.37 -13.69
C ALA A 140 -12.67 -6.26 -13.97
N ALA A 141 -13.47 -5.97 -12.96
CA ALA A 141 -14.92 -5.83 -13.09
C ALA A 141 -15.34 -4.64 -13.97
N SER A 142 -14.51 -3.58 -14.02
CA SER A 142 -14.77 -2.39 -14.82
C SER A 142 -14.48 -2.55 -16.32
N ALA A 143 -13.76 -3.59 -16.72
CA ALA A 143 -13.27 -3.75 -18.09
C ALA A 143 -14.43 -3.90 -19.08
N ARG A 144 -14.40 -3.14 -20.18
CA ARG A 144 -15.42 -3.18 -21.25
C ARG A 144 -14.78 -3.51 -22.59
N GLY A 145 -15.51 -4.24 -23.44
CA GLY A 145 -15.26 -4.40 -24.88
C GLY A 145 -13.80 -4.33 -25.34
N GLY A 146 -13.02 -5.40 -25.16
CA GLY A 146 -11.64 -5.48 -25.65
C GLY A 146 -10.57 -4.83 -24.75
N GLU A 147 -10.98 -4.13 -23.68
CA GLU A 147 -10.04 -3.65 -22.65
C GLU A 147 -9.40 -4.83 -21.88
N ASP A 148 -8.12 -4.67 -21.53
CA ASP A 148 -7.45 -5.63 -20.63
C ASP A 148 -8.07 -5.53 -19.21
N PRO A 149 -8.55 -6.65 -18.63
CA PRO A 149 -9.07 -6.69 -17.27
C PRO A 149 -7.98 -6.70 -16.20
N TYR A 150 -6.70 -6.73 -16.55
CA TYR A 150 -5.60 -6.76 -15.59
C TYR A 150 -4.83 -5.44 -15.58
N LEU A 151 -4.24 -5.10 -14.43
CA LEU A 151 -3.35 -3.95 -14.34
C LEU A 151 -2.18 -4.10 -15.35
N PRO A 152 -1.71 -3.00 -15.95
CA PRO A 152 -0.52 -2.99 -16.80
C PRO A 152 0.72 -3.62 -16.13
N PRO A 153 1.76 -3.99 -16.90
CA PRO A 153 3.00 -4.52 -16.36
C PRO A 153 3.57 -3.65 -15.23
N HIS A 154 3.88 -4.26 -14.08
CA HIS A 154 4.20 -3.52 -12.87
C HIS A 154 5.20 -4.22 -11.96
N VAL A 155 5.79 -3.44 -11.06
CA VAL A 155 6.57 -3.93 -9.92
C VAL A 155 5.90 -3.58 -8.60
N MET A 156 6.16 -4.37 -7.56
CA MET A 156 5.57 -4.14 -6.24
C MET A 156 6.61 -4.04 -5.12
N VAL A 157 6.32 -3.18 -4.16
CA VAL A 157 6.98 -3.10 -2.87
C VAL A 157 5.93 -3.30 -1.79
N PHE A 158 6.11 -4.36 -1.00
CA PHE A 158 5.31 -4.70 0.16
C PHE A 158 6.07 -4.23 1.40
N ASP A 159 5.66 -3.12 2.02
CA ASP A 159 6.25 -2.65 3.27
C ASP A 159 5.36 -3.09 4.43
N SER A 160 5.92 -3.94 5.30
CA SER A 160 5.24 -4.48 6.48
C SER A 160 3.94 -5.23 6.13
N ALA A 161 3.92 -6.04 5.07
CA ALA A 161 2.71 -6.71 4.56
C ALA A 161 3.04 -7.91 3.65
N PRO A 162 2.07 -8.80 3.39
CA PRO A 162 0.81 -8.97 4.12
C PRO A 162 0.99 -9.81 5.39
N GLY A 163 0.11 -9.61 6.36
CA GLY A 163 0.05 -10.37 7.62
C GLY A 163 -1.27 -11.12 7.81
N ALA A 164 -1.42 -11.74 8.97
CA ALA A 164 -2.66 -12.42 9.39
C ALA A 164 -3.28 -11.83 10.67
N GLN A 165 -4.56 -12.08 10.93
CA GLN A 165 -5.20 -11.70 12.20
C GLN A 165 -4.79 -12.63 13.35
N ARG A 166 -3.58 -12.41 13.85
CA ARG A 166 -3.03 -13.03 15.06
C ARG A 166 -3.43 -12.23 16.29
N VAL A 167 -3.63 -12.90 17.43
CA VAL A 167 -4.13 -12.26 18.67
C VAL A 167 -3.24 -11.11 19.11
N PHE A 168 -1.93 -11.34 19.24
CA PHE A 168 -0.98 -10.31 19.71
C PHE A 168 -0.88 -9.13 18.74
N ASN A 169 -0.78 -9.39 17.44
CA ASN A 169 -0.70 -8.35 16.41
C ASN A 169 -1.99 -7.51 16.33
N SER A 170 -3.15 -8.17 16.45
CA SER A 170 -4.45 -7.49 16.45
C SER A 170 -4.62 -6.62 17.69
N ALA A 171 -4.22 -7.12 18.87
CA ALA A 171 -4.22 -6.32 20.10
C ALA A 171 -3.28 -5.11 19.99
N ALA A 172 -2.08 -5.30 19.44
CA ALA A 172 -1.13 -4.21 19.20
C ALA A 172 -1.71 -3.15 18.24
N PHE A 173 -2.42 -3.57 17.19
CA PHE A 173 -3.09 -2.67 16.25
C PHE A 173 -4.15 -1.80 16.96
N PHE A 174 -5.03 -2.40 17.75
CA PHE A 174 -6.06 -1.63 18.49
C PHE A 174 -5.45 -0.70 19.56
N LEU A 175 -4.31 -1.08 20.14
CA LEU A 175 -3.65 -0.29 21.18
C LEU A 175 -2.79 0.87 20.63
N VAL A 176 -2.39 0.84 19.35
CA VAL A 176 -1.38 1.77 18.78
C VAL A 176 -1.79 3.24 18.91
N GLY A 177 -3.10 3.54 18.80
CA GLY A 177 -3.63 4.90 18.87
C GLY A 177 -3.70 5.50 20.28
N PHE A 178 -3.59 4.67 21.33
CA PHE A 178 -3.75 5.15 22.71
C PHE A 178 -2.43 5.66 23.30
N PRO A 179 -2.44 6.71 24.15
CA PRO A 179 -1.34 7.07 25.04
C PRO A 179 -0.99 5.94 26.04
N LYS A 180 0.23 5.94 26.59
CA LYS A 180 0.76 4.86 27.45
C LYS A 180 -0.16 4.49 28.62
N PHE A 181 -0.68 5.47 29.35
CA PHE A 181 -1.56 5.22 30.50
C PHE A 181 -2.88 4.59 30.08
N GLN A 182 -3.50 5.10 29.01
CA GLN A 182 -4.73 4.52 28.44
C GLN A 182 -4.49 3.12 27.89
N ARG A 183 -3.32 2.84 27.28
CA ARG A 183 -2.97 1.48 26.84
C ARG A 183 -3.01 0.50 28.01
N LEU A 184 -2.40 0.85 29.15
CA LEU A 184 -2.39 -0.02 30.33
C LEU A 184 -3.80 -0.37 30.79
N MET A 185 -4.70 0.63 30.85
CA MET A 185 -6.10 0.41 31.24
C MET A 185 -6.89 -0.38 30.20
N MET A 186 -6.69 -0.11 28.90
CA MET A 186 -7.47 -0.72 27.82
C MET A 186 -6.97 -2.12 27.43
N THR A 187 -5.74 -2.48 27.80
CA THR A 187 -5.12 -3.77 27.44
C THR A 187 -6.02 -4.98 27.75
N PRO A 188 -6.53 -5.20 28.97
CA PRO A 188 -7.36 -6.38 29.24
C PRO A 188 -8.63 -6.42 28.39
N PHE A 189 -9.28 -5.27 28.18
CA PHE A 189 -10.49 -5.17 27.37
C PHE A 189 -10.22 -5.45 25.88
N VAL A 190 -9.10 -4.93 25.35
CA VAL A 190 -8.69 -5.20 23.97
C VAL A 190 -8.37 -6.66 23.77
N TYR A 191 -7.64 -7.30 24.69
CA TYR A 191 -7.37 -8.74 24.59
C TYR A 191 -8.66 -9.56 24.66
N LEU A 192 -9.60 -9.22 25.56
CA LEU A 192 -10.90 -9.90 25.62
C LEU A 192 -11.66 -9.79 24.30
N LEU A 193 -11.72 -8.58 23.72
CA LEU A 193 -12.37 -8.35 22.42
C LEU A 193 -11.71 -9.14 21.30
N VAL A 194 -10.37 -9.10 21.21
CA VAL A 194 -9.62 -9.79 20.15
C VAL A 194 -9.71 -11.30 20.28
N ILE A 195 -9.65 -11.84 21.50
CA ILE A 195 -9.83 -13.28 21.74
C ILE A 195 -11.25 -13.70 21.36
N GLY A 196 -12.26 -12.92 21.75
CA GLY A 196 -13.65 -13.16 21.34
C GLY A 196 -13.82 -13.14 19.82
N TRP A 197 -13.24 -12.16 19.14
CA TRP A 197 -13.23 -12.10 17.67
C TRP A 197 -12.54 -13.33 17.06
N HIS A 198 -11.40 -13.74 17.62
CA HIS A 198 -10.67 -14.92 17.14
C HIS A 198 -11.48 -16.20 17.34
N PHE A 199 -12.22 -16.32 18.44
CA PHE A 199 -13.14 -17.42 18.68
C PHE A 199 -14.28 -17.46 17.66
N LEU A 200 -14.91 -16.31 17.35
CA LEU A 200 -15.92 -16.22 16.28
C LEU A 200 -15.35 -16.63 14.91
N LYS A 201 -14.08 -16.30 14.63
CA LYS A 201 -13.38 -16.77 13.43
C LYS A 201 -13.20 -18.29 13.42
N LEU A 202 -12.80 -18.89 14.54
CA LEU A 202 -12.65 -20.35 14.67
C LEU A 202 -14.00 -21.08 14.50
N MET A 203 -15.10 -20.43 14.88
CA MET A 203 -16.46 -20.93 14.64
C MET A 203 -16.96 -20.72 13.20
N GLY A 204 -16.17 -20.09 12.33
CA GLY A 204 -16.55 -19.82 10.93
C GLY A 204 -17.58 -18.70 10.74
N ILE A 205 -17.92 -17.94 11.79
CA ILE A 205 -18.89 -16.83 11.75
C ILE A 205 -18.31 -15.64 10.98
N THR A 206 -16.99 -15.45 11.08
CA THR A 206 -16.25 -14.43 10.34
C THR A 206 -15.02 -15.04 9.70
N LYS A 207 -14.42 -14.34 8.74
CA LYS A 207 -13.22 -14.79 8.03
C LYS A 207 -12.03 -13.86 8.28
N ASP A 208 -10.84 -14.41 8.08
CA ASP A 208 -9.60 -13.65 8.14
C ASP A 208 -9.42 -12.86 6.83
N TRP A 209 -9.95 -11.65 6.81
CA TRP A 209 -9.84 -10.77 5.64
C TRP A 209 -8.38 -10.42 5.29
N LEU A 210 -7.48 -10.39 6.28
CA LEU A 210 -6.07 -10.09 6.05
C LEU A 210 -5.39 -11.23 5.28
N ILE A 211 -5.67 -12.48 5.66
CA ILE A 211 -5.22 -13.65 4.89
C ILE A 211 -5.83 -13.64 3.49
N TYR A 212 -7.12 -13.32 3.35
CA TYR A 212 -7.78 -13.25 2.05
C TYR A 212 -7.09 -12.22 1.13
N TRP A 213 -6.93 -10.97 1.57
CA TRP A 213 -6.24 -9.94 0.79
C TRP A 213 -4.78 -10.30 0.52
N GLY A 214 -4.09 -10.86 1.51
CA GLY A 214 -2.74 -11.39 1.37
C GLY A 214 -2.62 -12.43 0.24
N LYS A 215 -3.56 -13.37 0.16
CA LYS A 215 -3.61 -14.40 -0.90
C LYS A 215 -3.86 -13.80 -2.28
N THR A 216 -4.71 -12.78 -2.40
CA THR A 216 -5.00 -12.18 -3.72
C THR A 216 -3.75 -11.66 -4.43
N HIS A 217 -2.72 -11.23 -3.69
CA HIS A 217 -1.46 -10.81 -4.29
C HIS A 217 -0.72 -11.93 -5.02
N ASN A 218 -0.99 -13.19 -4.68
CA ASN A 218 -0.41 -14.37 -5.32
C ASN A 218 -1.38 -15.03 -6.30
N GLU A 219 -2.68 -15.01 -5.99
CA GLU A 219 -3.71 -15.83 -6.64
C GLU A 219 -4.60 -15.05 -7.62
N ALA A 220 -4.55 -13.72 -7.65
CA ALA A 220 -5.37 -12.93 -8.56
C ALA A 220 -5.08 -13.30 -10.03
N LYS A 221 -6.13 -13.38 -10.84
CA LYS A 221 -6.01 -13.76 -12.25
C LYS A 221 -5.18 -12.72 -13.01
N GLY A 222 -4.28 -13.18 -13.89
CA GLY A 222 -3.38 -12.31 -14.68
C GLY A 222 -2.23 -11.69 -13.88
N LYS A 223 -2.15 -11.97 -12.57
CA LYS A 223 -1.19 -11.33 -11.66
C LYS A 223 0.25 -11.73 -11.94
N LYS A 224 0.51 -13.02 -12.14
CA LYS A 224 1.86 -13.55 -12.41
C LYS A 224 2.42 -13.04 -13.74
N GLU A 225 1.57 -12.86 -14.73
CA GLU A 225 1.96 -12.42 -16.07
C GLU A 225 2.22 -10.91 -16.13
N ARG A 226 1.61 -10.13 -15.23
CA ARG A 226 1.72 -8.66 -15.21
C ARG A 226 2.70 -8.14 -14.17
N GLU A 227 2.88 -8.86 -13.07
CA GLU A 227 3.85 -8.46 -12.06
C GLU A 227 5.24 -9.00 -12.37
N LEU A 228 6.14 -8.09 -12.76
CA LEU A 228 7.48 -8.47 -13.20
C LEU A 228 8.39 -8.82 -12.02
N ARG A 229 8.28 -8.06 -10.91
CA ARG A 229 9.11 -8.21 -9.72
C ARG A 229 8.37 -7.71 -8.48
N ARG A 230 8.58 -8.35 -7.33
CA ARG A 230 8.19 -7.82 -6.02
C ARG A 230 9.31 -7.85 -5.00
N THR A 231 9.28 -6.88 -4.09
CA THR A 231 10.13 -6.82 -2.91
C THR A 231 9.27 -6.78 -1.66
N TYR A 232 9.62 -7.57 -0.64
CA TYR A 232 9.06 -7.47 0.71
C TYR A 232 10.06 -6.79 1.62
N ILE A 233 9.63 -5.71 2.27
CA ILE A 233 10.41 -4.95 3.25
C ILE A 233 9.75 -5.14 4.61
N TYR A 234 10.50 -5.65 5.59
CA TYR A 234 9.92 -6.01 6.88
C TYR A 234 10.98 -6.11 7.99
N SER A 235 10.54 -6.28 9.23
CA SER A 235 11.42 -6.45 10.39
C SER A 235 10.80 -7.39 11.43
N GLU A 236 11.63 -8.14 12.16
CA GLU A 236 11.15 -9.02 13.24
C GLU A 236 10.54 -8.26 14.41
N THR A 237 10.89 -6.98 14.56
CA THR A 237 10.39 -6.11 15.62
C THR A 237 9.08 -5.40 15.25
N ASP A 238 8.50 -5.70 14.09
CA ASP A 238 7.18 -5.21 13.73
C ASP A 238 6.11 -5.88 14.61
N ALA A 239 5.50 -5.07 15.49
CA ALA A 239 4.46 -5.55 16.39
C ALA A 239 3.09 -5.71 15.72
N LEU A 240 2.85 -5.07 14.57
CA LEU A 240 1.55 -5.06 13.90
C LEU A 240 1.44 -6.12 12.80
N VAL A 241 2.55 -6.45 12.14
CA VAL A 241 2.60 -7.51 11.13
C VAL A 241 3.74 -8.47 11.46
N GLY A 242 3.38 -9.74 11.70
CA GLY A 242 4.35 -10.77 12.02
C GLY A 242 5.24 -11.07 10.81
N TYR A 243 6.56 -11.02 11.02
CA TYR A 243 7.52 -11.27 9.94
C TYR A 243 7.39 -12.66 9.32
N GLN A 244 6.95 -13.65 10.10
CA GLN A 244 6.72 -15.01 9.61
C GLN A 244 5.63 -15.05 8.55
N ASP A 245 4.57 -14.25 8.72
CA ASP A 245 3.51 -14.17 7.71
C ASP A 245 4.08 -13.62 6.40
N VAL A 246 4.92 -12.57 6.47
CA VAL A 246 5.58 -11.99 5.29
C VAL A 246 6.51 -13.01 4.62
N GLU A 247 7.32 -13.73 5.40
CA GLU A 247 8.23 -14.77 4.89
C GLU A 247 7.48 -15.93 4.24
N ASP A 248 6.39 -16.41 4.86
CA ASP A 248 5.54 -17.46 4.31
C ASP A 248 4.90 -17.05 2.98
N ARG A 249 4.40 -15.80 2.89
CA ARG A 249 3.80 -15.26 1.66
C ARG A 249 4.85 -15.05 0.57
N GLY A 250 6.05 -14.60 0.92
CA GLY A 250 7.19 -14.50 0.02
C GLY A 250 7.61 -15.87 -0.54
N ALA A 251 7.71 -16.88 0.32
CA ALA A 251 8.05 -18.25 -0.08
C ALA A 251 6.97 -18.87 -0.99
N GLU A 252 5.69 -18.62 -0.70
CA GLU A 252 4.57 -19.01 -1.57
C GLU A 252 4.67 -18.34 -2.96
N ALA A 253 4.95 -17.04 -3.01
CA ALA A 253 5.14 -16.32 -4.26
C ALA A 253 6.30 -16.89 -5.09
N VAL A 254 7.43 -17.23 -4.46
CA VAL A 254 8.55 -17.91 -5.14
C VAL A 254 8.11 -19.24 -5.75
N LYS A 255 7.37 -20.07 -4.99
CA LYS A 255 6.85 -21.36 -5.48
C LYS A 255 5.90 -21.20 -6.67
N LEU A 256 5.14 -20.10 -6.71
CA LEU A 256 4.26 -19.76 -7.83
C LEU A 256 5.02 -19.15 -9.03
N GLY A 257 6.32 -18.90 -8.91
CA GLY A 257 7.19 -18.43 -9.98
C GLY A 257 7.30 -16.91 -10.09
N PHE A 258 6.95 -16.16 -9.05
CA PHE A 258 7.22 -14.72 -8.99
C PHE A 258 8.72 -14.46 -8.77
N ASN A 259 9.21 -13.35 -9.32
CA ASN A 259 10.54 -12.83 -8.98
C ASN A 259 10.45 -12.03 -7.66
N VAL A 260 10.92 -12.64 -6.58
CA VAL A 260 10.76 -12.12 -5.21
C VAL A 260 12.11 -11.76 -4.61
N ARG A 261 12.16 -10.57 -4.00
CA ARG A 261 13.25 -10.13 -3.14
C ARG A 261 12.74 -9.94 -1.71
N MET A 262 13.45 -10.50 -0.73
CA MET A 262 13.13 -10.33 0.69
C MET A 262 14.17 -9.40 1.33
N GLU A 263 13.73 -8.29 1.90
CA GLU A 263 14.57 -7.27 2.53
C GLU A 263 14.21 -7.12 4.02
N LYS A 264 14.91 -7.91 4.83
CA LYS A 264 14.73 -7.95 6.28
C LYS A 264 15.62 -6.92 6.98
N PHE A 265 15.02 -6.05 7.78
CA PHE A 265 15.73 -5.04 8.56
C PHE A 265 16.25 -5.63 9.88
N ASN A 266 17.47 -6.20 9.81
CA ASN A 266 18.10 -6.95 10.90
C ASN A 266 18.35 -6.17 12.21
N LYS A 267 18.46 -4.84 12.15
CA LYS A 267 18.63 -4.00 13.36
C LYS A 267 17.31 -3.75 14.10
N GLY A 268 16.20 -4.29 13.62
CA GLY A 268 14.88 -3.91 14.08
C GLY A 268 14.44 -2.58 13.47
N SER A 269 13.15 -2.48 13.17
CA SER A 269 12.48 -1.23 12.84
C SER A 269 10.98 -1.36 13.12
N GLN A 270 10.37 -0.23 13.44
CA GLN A 270 8.93 -0.18 13.69
C GLN A 270 8.15 -0.36 12.38
N HIS A 271 6.92 -0.84 12.53
CA HIS A 271 5.94 -0.98 11.46
C HIS A 271 5.94 0.23 10.52
N VAL A 272 6.14 -0.01 9.21
CA VAL A 272 6.09 1.02 8.16
C VAL A 272 7.09 2.16 8.36
N ASN A 273 8.19 1.91 9.07
CA ASN A 273 9.21 2.92 9.37
C ASN A 273 10.62 2.42 9.06
N HIS A 274 10.73 1.48 8.12
CA HIS A 274 11.98 0.86 7.69
C HIS A 274 12.91 1.87 6.99
N ALA A 275 12.37 2.74 6.14
CA ALA A 275 13.16 3.78 5.46
C ALA A 275 13.85 4.75 6.43
N ARG A 276 13.28 4.99 7.62
CA ARG A 276 13.89 5.86 8.64
C ARG A 276 15.09 5.22 9.32
N SER A 277 15.13 3.89 9.43
CA SER A 277 16.26 3.18 10.04
C SER A 277 17.44 3.02 9.06
N ARG A 278 17.25 3.27 7.75
CA ARG A 278 18.30 3.37 6.72
C ARG A 278 17.95 4.38 5.61
N PRO A 279 18.37 5.66 5.70
CA PRO A 279 18.02 6.70 4.73
C PRO A 279 18.72 6.61 3.36
N HIS A 280 19.43 5.51 3.05
CA HIS A 280 20.27 5.37 1.84
C HIS A 280 19.94 4.11 1.00
N ILE A 281 18.71 3.61 1.09
CA ILE A 281 18.20 2.56 0.19
C ILE A 281 17.11 3.16 -0.69
#